data_AF-A0AA41T604-F1
#
_entry.id   AF-A0AA41T604-F1
#
_cell.length_a   1.000
_cell.length_b   1.000
_cell.length_c   1.000
_cell.angle_alpha   90.00
_cell.angle_beta   90.00
_cell.angle_gamma   90.00
#
_symmetry.space_group_name_H-M   'P 1'
#
loop_
_entity.id
_entity.type
_entity.pdbx_description
1 polymer ?
#
loop_
_entity_poly.entity_id
_entity_poly.type
_entity_poly.pdbx_seq_one_letter_code
_entity_poly.pdbx_strand_id
1 'polypeptide(L)'
;MRCTATHLGRSVASPASSARPSALPRPITIQAEPRADGSRRTTRYDMTKCIYCGFCQEACPVDAMVEGPKFEFSTEKHEELLYNKEKLLNNRDKWGAEIATNIQADYLYQ
;
A
#
# COMPACT_ATOMS: atom_id res chain seq x y z
N MET A 1 -10.97 0.46 1.22
CA MET A 1 -10.34 -0.38 0.16
C MET A 1 -11.41 -0.92 -0.79
N ARG A 2 -11.82 -0.12 -1.78
CA ARG A 2 -12.36 -0.65 -3.04
C ARG A 2 -11.22 -0.48 -4.05
N CYS A 3 -10.33 -1.46 -4.07
CA CYS A 3 -9.41 -1.64 -5.19
C CYS A 3 -10.16 -2.54 -6.18
N THR A 4 -11.11 -1.97 -6.91
CA THR A 4 -11.77 -2.64 -8.03
C THR A 4 -10.92 -2.35 -9.25
N ALA A 5 -9.99 -3.26 -9.54
CA ALA A 5 -9.11 -3.24 -10.69
C ALA A 5 -9.89 -3.47 -11.99
N THR A 6 -10.83 -2.59 -12.34
CA THR A 6 -11.69 -2.78 -13.52
C THR A 6 -11.85 -1.58 -14.43
N HIS A 7 -11.50 -0.34 -14.07
CA HIS A 7 -11.60 0.76 -15.03
C HIS A 7 -10.54 1.83 -14.78
N LEU A 8 -9.43 1.75 -15.53
CA LEU A 8 -8.77 2.85 -16.23
C LEU A 8 -7.51 2.30 -16.91
N GLY A 9 -7.43 2.46 -18.23
CA GLY A 9 -6.46 1.85 -19.14
C GLY A 9 -5.01 2.37 -19.01
N ARG A 10 -4.44 2.37 -17.81
CA ARG A 10 -3.00 2.27 -17.60
C ARG A 10 -2.76 0.93 -16.94
N SER A 11 -2.00 0.06 -17.60
CA SER A 11 -1.61 -1.25 -17.10
C SER A 11 -0.76 -1.10 -15.83
N VAL A 12 -1.41 -0.93 -14.69
CA VAL A 12 -0.78 -1.12 -13.38
C VAL A 12 -1.10 -2.51 -12.85
N ALA A 13 -1.12 -3.47 -13.79
CA ALA A 13 -0.27 -4.62 -13.59
C ALA A 13 1.16 -4.10 -13.38
N SER A 14 1.44 -3.63 -12.16
CA SER A 14 2.81 -3.45 -11.72
C SER A 14 3.51 -4.76 -12.09
N PRO A 15 4.66 -4.74 -12.80
CA PRO A 15 5.41 -5.94 -13.16
C PRO A 15 6.06 -6.57 -11.90
N ALA A 16 5.38 -6.54 -10.76
CA ALA A 16 5.68 -7.30 -9.58
C ALA A 16 5.56 -8.83 -9.80
N SER A 17 5.19 -9.28 -11.01
CA SER A 17 5.25 -10.68 -11.45
C SER A 17 6.29 -11.00 -12.52
N SER A 18 7.04 -10.05 -13.10
CA SER A 18 7.95 -10.38 -14.22
C SER A 18 9.41 -9.98 -14.08
N ALA A 19 9.87 -9.32 -13.01
CA ALA A 19 11.28 -8.91 -12.94
C ALA A 19 11.92 -8.79 -11.54
N ARG A 20 11.44 -9.50 -10.52
CA ARG A 20 12.20 -9.62 -9.26
C ARG A 20 12.43 -11.08 -8.90
N PRO A 21 13.67 -11.49 -8.57
CA PRO A 21 13.92 -12.81 -8.03
C PRO A 21 13.03 -13.02 -6.80
N SER A 22 12.40 -14.18 -6.68
CA SER A 22 11.56 -14.57 -5.53
C SER A 22 12.27 -14.51 -4.17
N ALA A 23 13.57 -14.24 -4.16
CA ALA A 23 14.45 -14.25 -3.00
C ALA A 23 14.51 -12.92 -2.22
N LEU A 24 14.02 -11.80 -2.75
CA LEU A 24 14.02 -10.54 -2.00
C LEU A 24 12.79 -10.45 -1.07
N PRO A 25 12.99 -10.24 0.25
CA PRO A 25 11.88 -10.14 1.19
C PRO A 25 11.06 -8.88 0.88
N ARG A 26 9.84 -9.06 0.36
CA ARG A 26 8.95 -7.95 0.05
C ARG A 26 8.23 -7.47 1.32
N PRO A 27 8.11 -6.15 1.55
CA PRO A 27 7.30 -5.62 2.66
C PRO A 27 5.81 -5.94 2.50
N ILE A 28 5.32 -5.95 1.26
CA ILE A 28 3.91 -6.17 0.94
C ILE A 28 3.70 -7.64 0.54
N THR A 29 2.84 -8.34 1.29
CA THR A 29 2.37 -9.69 0.95
C THR A 29 0.97 -9.61 0.35
N ILE A 30 0.85 -10.02 -0.91
CA ILE A 30 -0.41 -10.06 -1.67
C ILE A 30 -0.85 -11.52 -1.76
N GLN A 31 -2.05 -11.83 -1.27
CA GLN A 31 -2.69 -13.11 -1.55
C GLN A 31 -3.55 -12.98 -2.81
N ALA A 32 -3.32 -13.91 -3.72
CA ALA A 32 -3.89 -13.92 -5.06
C ALA A 32 -4.64 -15.24 -5.29
N GLU A 33 -5.55 -15.58 -4.39
CA GLU A 33 -6.51 -16.63 -4.69
C GLU A 33 -7.55 -16.11 -5.70
N PRO A 34 -7.98 -16.92 -6.67
CA PRO A 34 -9.01 -16.54 -7.63
C PRO A 34 -10.33 -16.37 -6.89
N ARG A 35 -10.62 -15.14 -6.49
CA ARG A 35 -11.91 -14.74 -5.95
C ARG A 35 -12.90 -14.55 -7.11
N ALA A 36 -14.19 -14.72 -6.85
CA ALA A 36 -15.23 -14.59 -7.88
C ALA A 36 -15.23 -13.25 -8.63
N ASP A 37 -14.62 -12.20 -8.05
CA ASP A 37 -14.46 -10.87 -8.63
C ASP A 37 -13.14 -10.67 -9.40
N GLY A 38 -12.31 -11.71 -9.52
CA GLY A 38 -10.99 -11.64 -10.14
C GLY A 38 -9.96 -10.77 -9.39
N SER A 39 -10.32 -10.23 -8.22
CA SER A 39 -9.49 -9.28 -7.50
C SER A 39 -8.40 -9.95 -6.66
N ARG A 40 -7.20 -9.36 -6.65
CA ARG A 40 -6.10 -9.71 -5.74
C ARG A 40 -6.04 -8.70 -4.60
N ARG A 41 -5.84 -9.13 -3.35
CA ARG A 41 -5.84 -8.23 -2.19
C ARG A 41 -4.59 -8.40 -1.35
N THR A 42 -4.07 -7.28 -0.87
CA THR A 42 -3.01 -7.26 0.13
C THR A 42 -3.55 -7.78 1.45
N THR A 43 -2.80 -8.69 2.07
CA THR A 43 -3.21 -9.31 3.35
C THR A 43 -2.31 -8.90 4.50
N ARG A 44 -1.04 -8.59 4.22
CA ARG A 44 -0.07 -8.22 5.26
C ARG A 44 0.98 -7.25 4.73
N TYR A 45 1.32 -6.28 5.56
CA TYR A 45 2.38 -5.30 5.33
C TYR A 45 3.38 -5.38 6.49
N ASP A 46 4.63 -5.67 6.18
CA ASP A 46 5.72 -5.77 7.15
C ASP A 46 6.49 -4.44 7.19
N MET A 47 6.22 -3.62 8.20
CA MET A 47 6.86 -2.31 8.36
C MET A 47 8.35 -2.45 8.66
N THR A 48 8.84 -3.61 9.10
CA THR A 48 10.27 -3.84 9.41
C THR A 48 11.11 -4.09 8.17
N LYS A 49 10.47 -4.51 7.07
CA LYS A 49 11.10 -4.65 5.75
C LYS A 49 10.92 -3.42 4.87
N CYS A 50 9.95 -2.57 5.21
CA CYS A 50 9.66 -1.34 4.50
C CYS A 50 10.84 -0.36 4.65
N ILE A 51 11.30 0.18 3.52
CA ILE A 51 12.36 1.20 3.49
C ILE A 51 11.81 2.62 3.29
N TYR A 52 10.48 2.81 3.33
CA TYR A 52 9.82 4.12 3.24
C TYR A 52 10.24 4.92 2.00
N CYS A 53 10.19 4.26 0.83
CA CYS A 53 10.65 4.83 -0.43
C CYS A 53 9.55 5.47 -1.29
N GLY A 54 8.28 5.49 -0.85
CA GLY A 54 7.17 6.04 -1.64
C GLY A 54 6.72 5.24 -2.88
N PHE A 55 7.50 4.26 -3.38
CA PHE A 55 7.16 3.53 -4.62
C PHE A 55 5.79 2.85 -4.64
N CYS A 56 5.25 2.44 -3.50
CA CYS A 56 3.92 1.85 -3.45
C CYS A 56 2.78 2.86 -3.68
N GLN A 57 3.00 4.13 -3.31
CA GLN A 57 2.07 5.23 -3.56
C GLN A 57 2.08 5.61 -5.04
N GLU A 58 3.26 5.83 -5.62
CA GLU A 58 3.41 6.16 -7.04
C GLU A 58 2.92 5.04 -7.97
N ALA A 59 3.12 3.78 -7.57
CA ALA A 59 2.66 2.64 -8.34
C ALA A 59 1.16 2.38 -8.22
N CYS A 60 0.42 3.10 -7.37
CA CYS A 60 -1.01 2.85 -7.21
C CYS A 60 -1.81 3.64 -8.26
N PRO A 61 -2.60 2.98 -9.14
CA PRO A 61 -3.39 3.70 -10.16
C PRO A 61 -4.52 4.57 -9.61
N VAL A 62 -4.86 4.39 -8.33
CA VAL A 62 -6.10 4.91 -7.72
C VAL A 62 -5.82 5.47 -6.32
N ASP A 63 -4.56 5.69 -5.97
CA ASP A 63 -4.13 6.24 -4.68
C ASP A 63 -4.70 5.50 -3.45
N ALA A 64 -4.86 4.18 -3.57
CA ALA A 64 -5.41 3.34 -2.50
C ALA A 64 -4.42 3.09 -1.35
N MET A 65 -3.14 3.37 -1.55
CA MET A 65 -2.08 3.25 -0.55
C MET A 65 -1.20 4.49 -0.66
N VAL A 66 -1.03 5.18 0.46
CA VAL A 66 -0.30 6.45 0.54
C VAL A 66 0.55 6.41 1.81
N GLU A 67 1.74 6.95 1.75
CA GLU A 67 2.59 7.15 2.92
C GLU A 67 2.04 8.32 3.75
N GLY A 68 1.64 8.02 4.99
CA GLY A 68 1.07 9.03 5.88
C GLY A 68 2.15 9.92 6.52
N PRO A 69 1.77 11.09 7.07
CA PRO A 69 2.70 12.02 7.71
C PRO A 69 3.22 11.53 9.07
N LYS A 70 2.63 10.47 9.63
CA LYS A 70 2.94 9.97 10.97
C LYS A 70 4.26 9.17 10.96
N PHE A 71 5.31 9.73 11.55
CA PHE A 71 6.61 9.07 11.72
C PHE A 71 6.81 8.45 13.12
N GLU A 72 6.10 8.94 14.15
CA GLU A 72 6.22 8.46 15.54
C GLU A 72 5.31 7.24 15.82
N PHE A 73 5.66 6.08 15.29
CA PHE A 73 4.90 4.83 15.51
C PHE A 73 5.76 3.70 16.06
N SER A 74 6.85 4.04 16.76
CA SER A 74 7.70 3.05 17.43
C SER A 74 6.88 2.17 18.38
N THR A 75 7.11 0.87 18.32
CA THR A 75 6.46 -0.14 19.15
C THR A 75 7.49 -0.96 19.89
N GLU A 76 7.07 -1.57 21.00
CA GLU A 76 7.96 -2.44 21.80
C GLU A 76 8.05 -3.86 21.23
N LYS A 77 7.05 -4.27 20.45
CA LYS A 77 6.94 -5.62 19.88
C LYS A 77 7.05 -5.59 18.36
N HIS A 78 7.74 -6.59 17.81
CA HIS A 78 7.90 -6.75 16.36
C HIS A 78 6.56 -7.03 15.66
N GLU A 79 5.68 -7.80 16.31
CA GLU A 79 4.37 -8.16 15.79
C GLU A 79 3.47 -6.95 15.56
N GLU A 80 3.66 -5.88 16.33
CA GLU A 80 2.88 -4.65 16.18
C GLU A 80 3.25 -3.89 14.90
N LEU A 81 4.45 -4.11 14.34
CA LEU A 81 4.91 -3.59 13.05
C LEU A 81 4.49 -4.46 11.86
N LEU A 82 3.75 -5.55 12.10
CA LEU A 82 3.21 -6.42 11.07
C LEU A 82 1.75 -6.04 10.81
N TYR A 83 1.55 -5.01 9.99
CA TYR A 83 0.25 -4.43 9.74
C TYR A 83 -0.64 -5.36 8.90
N ASN A 84 -1.87 -5.51 9.35
CA ASN A 84 -2.95 -6.13 8.59
C ASN A 84 -3.78 -5.05 7.86
N LYS A 85 -4.73 -5.50 7.04
CA LYS A 85 -5.65 -4.61 6.32
C LYS A 85 -6.40 -3.65 7.25
N GLU A 86 -6.84 -4.12 8.41
CA GLU A 86 -7.63 -3.34 9.36
C GLU A 86 -6.81 -2.20 9.96
N LYS A 87 -5.56 -2.47 10.36
CA LYS A 87 -4.64 -1.44 10.86
C LYS A 87 -4.41 -0.34 9.82
N LEU A 88 -4.23 -0.72 8.55
CA LEU A 88 -4.07 0.25 7.45
C LEU A 88 -5.33 1.10 7.24
N LEU A 89 -6.52 0.50 7.34
CA LEU A 89 -7.78 1.24 7.27
C LEU A 89 -7.96 2.17 8.47
N ASN A 90 -7.60 1.73 9.68
CA ASN A 90 -7.63 2.58 10.88
C ASN A 90 -6.68 3.76 10.74
N ASN A 91 -5.51 3.57 10.12
CA ASN A 91 -4.58 4.66 9.84
C ASN A 91 -5.17 5.66 8.82
N ARG A 92 -5.82 5.16 7.76
CA ARG A 92 -6.55 6.00 6.80
C ARG A 92 -7.61 6.84 7.51
N ASP A 93 -8.38 6.25 8.41
CA ASP A 93 -9.47 6.96 9.08
C ASP A 93 -8.94 8.01 10.07
N LYS A 94 -7.78 7.76 10.69
CA LYS A 94 -7.11 8.70 11.60
C LYS A 94 -6.46 9.89 10.87
N TRP A 95 -5.78 9.64 9.76
CA TRP A 95 -4.91 10.63 9.11
C TRP A 95 -5.42 11.09 7.74
N GLY A 96 -6.57 10.60 7.29
CA GLY A 96 -7.07 10.83 5.93
C GLY A 96 -7.27 12.29 5.57
N ALA A 97 -7.66 13.14 6.54
CA ALA A 97 -7.84 14.58 6.30
C ALA A 97 -6.50 15.30 6.03
N GLU A 98 -5.46 14.95 6.80
CA GLU A 98 -4.12 15.52 6.63
C GLU A 98 -3.48 14.98 5.35
N ILE A 99 -3.60 13.68 5.10
CA ILE A 99 -3.14 13.04 3.86
C ILE A 99 -3.79 13.71 2.64
N ALA A 100 -5.10 13.99 2.67
CA ALA A 100 -5.78 14.66 1.56
C ALA A 100 -5.23 16.08 1.31
N THR A 101 -4.93 16.82 2.39
CA THR A 101 -4.31 18.15 2.29
C THR A 101 -2.91 18.06 1.66
N ASN A 102 -2.09 17.10 2.09
CA ASN A 102 -0.73 16.91 1.56
C ASN A 102 -0.75 16.51 0.08
N ILE A 103 -1.62 15.56 -0.30
CA ILE A 103 -1.80 15.18 -1.71
C ILE A 103 -2.24 16.39 -2.54
N GLN A 104 -3.17 17.21 -2.04
CA GLN A 104 -3.63 18.38 -2.78
C GLN A 104 -2.52 19.43 -2.99
N ALA A 105 -1.60 19.55 -2.03
CA ALA A 105 -0.43 20.42 -2.15
C ALA A 105 0.59 19.86 -3.16
N ASP A 106 0.80 18.54 -3.15
CA ASP A 106 1.83 17.87 -3.95
C ASP A 106 1.36 17.40 -5.34
N TYR A 107 0.05 17.44 -5.62
CA TYR A 107 -0.58 16.91 -6.84
C TYR A 107 0.08 17.38 -8.16
N LEU A 108 0.61 18.61 -8.20
CA LEU A 108 1.25 19.14 -9.40
C LEU A 108 2.65 18.58 -9.67
N TYR A 109 3.25 17.91 -8.68
CA TYR A 109 4.62 17.39 -8.72
C TYR A 109 4.69 15.85 -8.74
N GLN A 110 3.53 15.19 -8.81
CA GLN A 110 3.37 13.74 -8.97
C GLN A 110 3.07 13.38 -10.42
#